data_AF-A0A3S0RXG6-F1
#
_entry.id   AF-A0A3S0RXG6-F1
#
_cell.length_a   1.000
_cell.length_b   1.000
_cell.length_c   1.000
_cell.angle_alpha   90.00
_cell.angle_beta   90.00
_cell.angle_gamma   90.00
#
_symmetry.space_group_name_H-M   'P 1'
#
loop_
_entity.id
_entity.type
_entity.pdbx_description
1 polymer ?
#
loop_
_entity_poly.entity_id
_entity_poly.type
_entity_poly.pdbx_seq_one_letter_code
_entity_poly.pdbx_strand_id
1 'polypeptide(L)'
;MDKWHGRQIAAARAMAGLTIAELAAAAGVTERTIRRIEAAETITIAERLTHGAISLATWEKVVSALLDHRVELIPPRGESGAGVRWVGRR
;
A
#
# COMPACT_ATOMS: atom_id res chain seq x y z
N MET A 1 1.33 -16.43 3.17
CA MET A 1 1.89 -15.17 2.66
C MET A 1 0.70 -14.31 2.28
N ASP A 2 0.51 -13.18 2.96
CA ASP A 2 -0.66 -12.33 2.76
C ASP A 2 -0.68 -11.79 1.32
N LYS A 3 -1.84 -11.89 0.67
CA LYS A 3 -2.01 -11.40 -0.71
C LYS A 3 -2.46 -9.95 -0.67
N TRP A 4 -1.56 -9.05 -1.08
CA TRP A 4 -1.86 -7.63 -1.21
C TRP A 4 -2.27 -7.30 -2.65
N HIS A 5 -3.19 -6.36 -2.82
CA HIS A 5 -3.69 -5.95 -4.12
C HIS A 5 -3.47 -4.45 -4.35
N GLY A 6 -3.14 -4.04 -5.58
CA GLY A 6 -2.94 -2.62 -5.92
C GLY A 6 -4.16 -1.76 -5.65
N ARG A 7 -5.36 -2.30 -5.92
CA ARG A 7 -6.63 -1.64 -5.60
C ARG A 7 -6.79 -1.32 -4.11
N GLN A 8 -6.19 -2.11 -3.23
CA GLN A 8 -6.22 -1.88 -1.79
C GLN A 8 -5.38 -0.66 -1.41
N ILE A 9 -4.24 -0.48 -2.06
CA ILE A 9 -3.39 0.70 -1.89
C ILE A 9 -4.09 1.95 -2.43
N ALA A 10 -4.73 1.85 -3.60
CA ALA A 10 -5.51 2.94 -4.17
C ALA A 10 -6.65 3.37 -3.22
N ALA A 11 -7.38 2.40 -2.64
CA ALA A 11 -8.41 2.66 -1.65
C ALA A 11 -7.85 3.29 -0.36
N ALA A 12 -6.72 2.80 0.15
CA ALA A 12 -6.08 3.33 1.34
C ALA A 12 -5.64 4.79 1.13
N ARG A 13 -5.01 5.07 -0.02
CA ARG A 13 -4.59 6.42 -0.41
C ARG A 13 -5.79 7.36 -0.51
N ALA A 14 -6.87 6.92 -1.14
CA ALA A 14 -8.10 7.71 -1.24
C ALA A 14 -8.72 7.98 0.14
N MET A 15 -8.75 7.00 1.04
CA MET A 15 -9.22 7.17 2.42
C MET A 15 -8.34 8.10 3.26
N ALA A 16 -7.04 8.16 2.97
CA ALA A 16 -6.09 9.09 3.57
C ALA A 16 -6.20 10.51 3.01
N GLY A 17 -7.02 10.72 1.95
CA GLY A 17 -7.17 12.02 1.29
C GLY A 17 -5.94 12.44 0.47
N LEU A 18 -5.09 11.48 0.08
CA LEU A 18 -3.82 11.76 -0.60
C LEU A 18 -3.94 11.60 -2.12
N THR A 19 -3.26 12.48 -2.84
CA THR A 19 -2.87 12.27 -4.24
C THR A 19 -1.72 11.27 -4.35
N ILE A 20 -1.45 10.78 -5.56
CA ILE A 20 -0.31 9.89 -5.83
C ILE A 20 1.01 10.58 -5.48
N ALA A 21 1.14 11.88 -5.79
CA ALA A 21 2.32 12.68 -5.50
C ALA A 21 2.55 12.82 -3.98
N GLU A 22 1.49 13.06 -3.21
CA GLU A 22 1.59 13.19 -1.75
C GLU A 22 1.96 11.87 -1.08
N LEU A 23 1.35 10.75 -1.50
CA LEU A 23 1.73 9.43 -0.95
C LEU A 23 3.19 9.08 -1.32
N ALA A 24 3.61 9.38 -2.56
CA ALA A 24 4.98 9.15 -2.99
C ALA A 24 5.97 9.98 -2.15
N ALA A 25 5.67 11.26 -1.91
CA ALA A 25 6.47 12.14 -1.07
C ALA A 25 6.53 11.64 0.38
N ALA A 26 5.38 11.29 0.97
CA ALA A 26 5.29 10.78 2.35
C ALA A 26 6.07 9.47 2.54
N ALA A 27 6.02 8.57 1.55
CA ALA A 27 6.76 7.30 1.58
C ALA A 27 8.23 7.43 1.13
N GLY A 28 8.68 8.59 0.64
CA GLY A 28 10.03 8.76 0.10
C GLY A 28 10.31 7.84 -1.11
N VAL A 29 9.34 7.69 -1.99
CA VAL A 29 9.42 6.89 -3.24
C VAL A 29 8.98 7.75 -4.44
N THR A 30 9.07 7.22 -5.65
CA THR A 30 8.61 7.94 -6.86
C THR A 30 7.13 7.74 -7.10
N GLU A 31 6.46 8.71 -7.74
CA GLU A 31 5.07 8.56 -8.22
C GLU A 31 4.89 7.33 -9.12
N ARG A 32 5.88 7.04 -9.96
CA ARG A 32 5.88 5.86 -10.83
C ARG A 32 5.78 4.57 -10.01
N THR A 33 6.45 4.50 -8.87
CA THR A 33 6.37 3.36 -7.95
C THR A 33 4.94 3.20 -7.41
N ILE A 34 4.31 4.28 -6.95
CA ILE A 34 2.92 4.26 -6.47
C ILE A 34 1.94 3.84 -7.58
N ARG A 35 2.03 4.44 -8.78
CA ARG A 35 1.19 4.05 -9.93
C ARG A 35 1.33 2.58 -10.28
N ARG A 36 2.56 2.06 -10.26
CA ARG A 36 2.83 0.64 -10.52
C ARG A 36 2.23 -0.26 -9.43
N ILE A 37 2.33 0.15 -8.16
CA ILE A 37 1.70 -0.55 -7.04
C ILE A 37 0.19 -0.62 -7.25
N GLU A 38 -0.46 0.53 -7.48
CA GLU A 38 -1.91 0.63 -7.58
C GLU A 38 -2.48 -0.12 -8.80
N ALA A 39 -1.73 -0.18 -9.90
CA ALA A 39 -2.11 -0.91 -11.10
C ALA A 39 -1.92 -2.44 -10.99
N ALA A 40 -1.17 -2.93 -10.00
CA ALA A 40 -0.90 -4.36 -9.86
C ALA A 40 -2.15 -5.10 -9.35
N GLU A 41 -2.58 -6.14 -10.05
CA GLU A 41 -3.65 -7.01 -9.56
C GLU A 41 -3.26 -7.67 -8.24
N THR A 42 -2.03 -8.19 -8.18
CA THR A 42 -1.43 -8.77 -6.97
C THR A 42 -0.02 -8.19 -6.79
N ILE A 43 0.32 -7.86 -5.55
CA ILE A 43 1.63 -7.31 -5.20
C ILE A 43 2.51 -8.44 -4.69
N THR A 44 3.61 -8.67 -5.37
CA THR A 44 4.67 -9.57 -4.93
C THR A 44 5.74 -8.77 -4.18
N ILE A 45 5.97 -9.13 -2.92
CA ILE A 45 6.99 -8.50 -2.07
C ILE A 45 8.18 -9.47 -1.96
N ALA A 46 9.39 -8.97 -2.17
CA ALA A 46 10.63 -9.73 -2.05
C ALA A 46 11.64 -8.95 -1.20
N GLU A 47 12.59 -9.63 -0.54
CA GLU A 47 13.62 -8.97 0.28
C GLU A 47 14.45 -7.96 -0.52
N ARG A 48 14.73 -8.29 -1.78
CA ARG A 48 15.43 -7.43 -2.73
C ARG A 48 14.58 -7.23 -3.99
N LEU A 49 14.79 -6.12 -4.67
CA LEU A 49 14.07 -5.82 -5.91
C LEU A 49 14.40 -6.85 -6.98
N THR A 50 13.42 -7.67 -7.33
CA THR A 50 13.47 -8.61 -8.46
C THR A 50 12.49 -8.19 -9.54
N HIS A 51 12.60 -8.78 -10.73
CA HIS A 51 11.72 -8.45 -11.85
C HIS A 51 10.24 -8.67 -11.46
N GLY A 52 9.42 -7.62 -11.60
CA GLY A 52 7.98 -7.68 -11.28
C GLY A 52 7.63 -7.60 -9.79
N ALA A 53 8.61 -7.61 -8.88
CA ALA A 53 8.37 -7.50 -7.44
C ALA A 53 8.64 -6.09 -6.90
N ILE A 54 8.20 -5.86 -5.67
CA ILE A 54 8.53 -4.68 -4.86
C ILE A 54 9.43 -5.13 -3.73
N SER A 55 10.48 -4.36 -3.44
CA SER A 55 11.33 -4.68 -2.29
C SER A 55 10.58 -4.47 -0.99
N LEU A 56 10.86 -5.29 0.02
CA LEU A 56 10.27 -5.19 1.36
C LEU A 56 10.42 -3.77 1.93
N ALA A 57 11.62 -3.18 1.82
CA ALA A 57 11.86 -1.81 2.27
C ALA A 57 10.98 -0.75 1.57
N THR A 58 10.67 -0.93 0.28
CA THR A 58 9.75 -0.02 -0.44
C THR A 58 8.32 -0.22 0.04
N TRP A 59 7.93 -1.47 0.25
CA TRP A 59 6.60 -1.81 0.75
C TRP A 59 6.37 -1.23 2.15
N GLU A 60 7.30 -1.42 3.08
CA GLU A 60 7.22 -0.90 4.45
C GLU A 60 7.09 0.62 4.50
N LYS A 61 7.83 1.34 3.65
CA LYS A 61 7.72 2.80 3.53
C LYS A 61 6.31 3.25 3.12
N VAL A 62 5.72 2.57 2.13
CA VAL A 62 4.36 2.91 1.67
C VAL A 62 3.32 2.60 2.74
N VAL A 63 3.43 1.46 3.42
CA VAL A 63 2.51 1.09 4.52
C VAL A 63 2.66 2.05 5.71
N SER A 64 3.89 2.41 6.09
CA SER A 64 4.16 3.36 7.16
C SER A 64 3.54 4.72 6.85
N ALA A 65 3.72 5.24 5.63
CA ALA A 65 3.10 6.50 5.23
C ALA A 65 1.57 6.46 5.37
N LEU A 66 0.91 5.38 4.93
CA LEU A 66 -0.53 5.24 5.11
C LEU A 66 -0.94 5.22 6.61
N LEU A 67 -0.17 4.55 7.46
CA LEU A 67 -0.41 4.50 8.90
C LEU A 67 -0.23 5.87 9.56
N ASP A 68 0.77 6.65 9.15
CA ASP A 68 0.98 8.02 9.62
C ASP A 68 -0.22 8.91 9.25
N HIS A 69 -0.87 8.62 8.11
CA HIS A 69 -2.14 9.22 7.70
C HIS A 69 -3.39 8.49 8.24
N ARG A 70 -3.23 7.71 9.32
CA ARG A 70 -4.32 7.05 10.06
C ARG A 70 -5.11 6.05 9.23
N VAL A 71 -4.51 5.47 8.20
CA VAL A 71 -5.11 4.41 7.38
C VAL A 71 -4.28 3.14 7.47
N GLU A 72 -4.94 2.03 7.82
CA GLU A 72 -4.31 0.72 7.93
C GLU A 72 -4.85 -0.23 6.86
N LEU A 73 -3.95 -1.04 6.30
CA LEU A 73 -4.28 -2.12 5.38
C LEU A 73 -4.68 -3.37 6.17
N ILE A 74 -5.82 -3.95 5.86
CA ILE A 74 -6.27 -5.22 6.44
C ILE A 74 -5.94 -6.34 5.45
N PRO A 75 -5.08 -7.31 5.81
CA PRO A 75 -4.81 -8.44 4.94
C PRO A 75 -6.09 -9.28 4.75
N PRO A 76 -6.27 -9.94 3.60
CA PRO A 76 -7.38 -10.86 3.40
C PRO A 76 -7.34 -11.98 4.45
N ARG A 77 -8.48 -12.29 5.07
CA ARG A 77 -8.61 -13.38 6.07
C ARG A 77 -9.82 -14.25 5.76
N GLY A 78 -9.59 -15.53 5.48
CA GLY A 78 -10.66 -16.49 5.18
C GLY A 78 -11.48 -16.04 3.97
N GLU A 79 -12.80 -15.92 4.15
CA GLU A 79 -13.73 -15.42 3.12
C GLU A 79 -13.73 -13.88 2.99
N SER A 80 -13.14 -13.16 3.94
CA SER A 80 -13.05 -11.70 3.88
C SER A 80 -11.91 -11.27 2.96
N GLY A 81 -12.25 -10.54 1.91
CA GLY A 81 -11.29 -9.93 0.99
C GLY A 81 -10.39 -8.90 1.66
N ALA A 82 -9.31 -8.52 0.96
CA ALA A 82 -8.39 -7.49 1.45
C ALA A 82 -9.11 -6.14 1.63
N GLY A 83 -8.84 -5.45 2.74
CA GLY A 83 -9.59 -4.26 3.16
C GLY A 83 -8.71 -3.10 3.63
N VAL A 84 -9.35 -1.99 3.98
CA VAL A 84 -8.71 -0.77 4.47
C VAL A 84 -9.57 -0.19 5.61
N ARG A 85 -8.95 0.40 6.63
CA ARG A 85 -9.67 1.05 7.74
C ARG A 85 -8.99 2.31 8.23
N TRP A 86 -9.76 3.22 8.80
CA TRP A 86 -9.20 4.28 9.62
C TRP A 86 -8.75 3.74 10.98
N VAL A 87 -7.57 4.15 11.40
CA VAL A 87 -7.04 3.87 12.74
C VAL A 87 -7.40 5.05 13.62
N GLY A 88 -8.40 4.86 14.49
CA GLY A 88 -8.85 5.89 15.43
C GLY A 88 -10.31 6.26 15.29
N ARG A 89 -11.15 5.53 16.02
CA ARG A 89 -12.24 6.14 16.79
C ARG A 89 -12.09 5.61 18.21
N ARG A 90 -11.58 6.45 19.10
CA ARG A 90 -11.85 6.35 20.52
C ARG A 90 -12.13 7.74 21.03
#